data_AF-A0A5C5YUU5-F1
#
_entry.id   AF-A0A5C5YUU5-F1
#
_cell.length_a   1.000
_cell.length_b   1.000
_cell.length_c   1.000
_cell.angle_alpha   90.00
_cell.angle_beta   90.00
_cell.angle_gamma   90.00
#
_symmetry.space_group_name_H-M   'P 1'
#
loop_
_entity.id
_entity.type
_entity.pdbx_description
1 polymer ?
#
loop_
_entity_poly.entity_id
_entity_poly.type
_entity_poly.pdbx_seq_one_letter_code
_entity_poly.pdbx_strand_id
1 'polypeptide(L)'
;MVIARRRVLTICLLAIGIGLILYYGNRTRKSYHQFRYTKQQGLDTGDANVDAIRPWMTIHFVAAAYAVPQEYLFAELGVELEDRRRNIDIRHLNEELELGQSSLGRYPAVIDQLRKTILAYRENPVVTGLVDVRGWMTLQYVANSSGVSATTIIDELGLADLAQQATHGPDENGDGEVNVHLPFDELAGRLRFPGGPHRLCEEIATVLRRQSEDAP
;
A
#
# COMPACT_ATOMS: atom_id res chain seq x y z
N MET A 1 -32.66 -46.81 21.27
CA MET A 1 -32.01 -45.57 21.78
C MET A 1 -30.67 -45.21 21.11
N VAL A 2 -29.96 -46.13 20.43
CA VAL A 2 -28.64 -45.84 19.81
C VAL A 2 -28.71 -44.90 18.59
N ILE A 3 -29.81 -44.97 17.82
CA ILE A 3 -30.02 -44.11 16.63
C ILE A 3 -30.20 -42.63 17.02
N ALA A 4 -30.86 -42.35 18.15
CA ALA A 4 -31.03 -41.00 18.66
C ALA A 4 -29.69 -40.37 19.08
N ARG A 5 -28.81 -41.15 19.74
CA ARG A 5 -27.47 -40.68 20.13
C ARG A 5 -26.57 -40.39 18.92
N ARG A 6 -26.62 -41.21 17.87
CA ARG A 6 -25.88 -40.94 16.62
C ARG A 6 -26.37 -39.68 15.92
N ARG A 7 -27.69 -39.45 15.85
CA ARG A 7 -28.25 -38.22 15.26
C ARG A 7 -27.85 -36.96 16.04
N VAL A 8 -27.85 -37.00 17.37
CA VAL A 8 -27.42 -35.87 18.21
C VAL A 8 -25.93 -35.55 17.99
N LEU A 9 -25.08 -36.57 17.88
CA LEU A 9 -23.65 -36.40 17.58
C LEU A 9 -23.42 -35.77 16.21
N THR A 10 -24.14 -36.21 15.18
CA THR A 10 -24.06 -35.61 13.84
C THR A 10 -24.53 -34.15 13.84
N ILE A 11 -25.60 -33.82 14.55
CA ILE A 11 -26.11 -32.45 14.67
C ILE A 11 -25.11 -31.55 15.40
N CYS A 12 -24.49 -32.02 16.49
CA CYS A 12 -23.45 -31.26 17.19
C CYS A 12 -22.23 -31.02 16.30
N LEU A 13 -21.77 -32.03 15.57
CA LEU A 13 -20.63 -31.90 14.67
C LEU A 13 -20.90 -30.89 13.54
N LEU A 14 -22.12 -30.92 12.98
CA LEU A 14 -22.57 -29.97 11.98
C LEU A 14 -22.61 -28.54 12.53
N ALA A 15 -23.14 -28.36 13.74
CA ALA A 15 -23.20 -27.05 14.40
C ALA A 15 -21.81 -26.47 14.67
N ILE A 16 -20.85 -27.30 15.09
CA ILE A 16 -19.45 -26.89 15.28
C ILE A 16 -18.82 -26.47 13.95
N GLY A 17 -19.04 -27.25 12.88
CA GLY A 17 -18.56 -26.91 11.54
C GLY A 17 -19.10 -25.57 11.04
N ILE A 18 -20.41 -25.34 11.19
CA ILE A 18 -21.06 -24.06 10.84
C ILE A 18 -20.50 -22.91 11.71
N GLY A 19 -20.30 -23.15 13.00
CA GLY A 19 -19.69 -22.17 13.91
C GLY A 19 -18.28 -21.75 13.48
N LEU A 20 -17.44 -22.71 13.08
CA LEU A 20 -16.12 -22.43 12.52
C LEU A 20 -16.21 -21.65 11.21
N ILE A 21 -17.07 -22.05 10.27
CA ILE A 21 -17.24 -21.36 8.98
C ILE A 21 -17.70 -19.91 9.20
N LEU A 22 -18.62 -19.66 10.14
CA LEU A 22 -19.08 -18.31 10.45
C LEU A 22 -17.98 -17.48 11.13
N TYR A 23 -17.24 -18.07 12.07
CA TYR A 23 -16.13 -17.39 12.77
C TYR A 23 -15.00 -17.00 11.79
N TYR A 24 -14.54 -17.94 10.98
CA TYR A 24 -13.49 -17.69 9.99
C TYR A 24 -14.01 -16.85 8.81
N GLY A 25 -15.23 -17.08 8.36
CA GLY A 25 -15.86 -16.31 7.28
C GLY A 25 -16.05 -14.83 7.62
N ASN A 26 -16.37 -14.51 8.87
CA ASN A 26 -16.48 -13.12 9.33
C ASN A 26 -15.10 -12.43 9.41
N ARG A 27 -14.03 -13.18 9.76
CA ARG A 27 -12.65 -12.68 9.71
C ARG A 27 -12.22 -12.38 8.27
N THR A 28 -12.56 -13.24 7.32
CA THR A 28 -12.21 -13.06 5.90
C THR A 28 -12.97 -11.90 5.25
N ARG A 29 -14.24 -11.67 5.61
CA ARG A 29 -15.03 -10.55 5.07
C ARG A 29 -14.48 -9.17 5.45
N LYS A 30 -13.89 -9.00 6.64
CA LYS A 30 -13.26 -7.72 7.03
C LYS A 30 -12.09 -7.35 6.10
N SER A 31 -11.21 -8.31 5.79
CA SER A 31 -10.10 -8.11 4.85
C SER A 31 -10.55 -7.82 3.41
N TYR A 32 -11.64 -8.45 2.96
CA TYR A 32 -12.11 -8.29 1.58
C TYR A 32 -12.82 -6.95 1.33
N HIS A 33 -13.54 -6.41 2.31
CA HIS A 33 -14.12 -5.08 2.20
C HIS A 33 -13.04 -3.98 2.28
N GLN A 34 -12.00 -4.15 3.10
CA GLN A 34 -10.89 -3.18 3.21
C GLN A 34 -10.16 -2.97 1.88
N PHE A 35 -9.99 -4.00 1.06
CA PHE A 35 -9.32 -3.92 -0.24
C PHE A 35 -10.16 -3.19 -1.32
N ARG A 36 -11.51 -3.28 -1.25
CA ARG A 36 -12.42 -2.59 -2.19
C ARG A 36 -12.61 -1.10 -1.87
N TYR A 37 -12.44 -0.67 -0.61
CA TYR A 37 -12.50 0.74 -0.23
C TYR A 37 -11.28 1.55 -0.71
N THR A 38 -10.11 0.92 -0.81
CA THR A 38 -8.87 1.53 -1.34
C THR A 38 -9.03 2.07 -2.77
N LYS A 39 -9.68 1.30 -3.65
CA LYS A 39 -9.96 1.72 -5.05
C LYS A 39 -10.99 2.85 -5.17
N GLN A 40 -11.78 3.12 -4.13
CA GLN A 40 -12.87 4.12 -4.19
C GLN A 40 -12.50 5.49 -3.61
N GLN A 41 -11.38 5.60 -2.87
CA GLN A 41 -10.99 6.84 -2.17
C GLN A 41 -9.87 7.63 -2.86
N GLY A 42 -9.63 7.39 -4.15
CA GLY A 42 -8.65 8.17 -4.93
C GLY A 42 -7.19 7.91 -4.55
N LEU A 43 -6.91 6.80 -3.86
CA LEU A 43 -5.53 6.37 -3.57
C LEU A 43 -4.74 6.07 -4.86
N ASP A 44 -5.46 5.75 -5.95
CA ASP A 44 -4.90 5.54 -7.29
C ASP A 44 -4.77 6.85 -8.09
N THR A 45 -5.16 8.01 -7.54
CA THR A 45 -5.26 9.29 -8.28
C THR A 45 -4.34 10.38 -7.71
N GLY A 46 -3.56 10.09 -6.67
CA GLY A 46 -2.62 11.04 -6.06
C GLY A 46 -3.25 12.09 -5.15
N ASP A 47 -4.57 12.30 -5.21
CA ASP A 47 -5.34 13.21 -4.34
C ASP A 47 -5.98 12.46 -3.15
N ALA A 48 -5.21 11.56 -2.54
CA ALA A 48 -5.65 10.89 -1.32
C ALA A 48 -5.85 11.95 -0.21
N ASN A 49 -7.09 12.11 0.25
CA ASN A 49 -7.39 12.96 1.40
C ASN A 49 -6.78 12.32 2.66
N VAL A 50 -5.95 13.05 3.41
CA VAL A 50 -5.31 12.60 4.66
C VAL A 50 -6.32 12.16 5.74
N ASP A 51 -7.58 12.60 5.65
CA ASP A 51 -8.66 12.13 6.50
C ASP A 51 -9.08 10.68 6.22
N ALA A 52 -8.65 10.09 5.11
CA ALA A 52 -8.90 8.70 4.75
C ALA A 52 -8.02 7.71 5.53
N ILE A 53 -7.00 8.16 6.27
CA ILE A 53 -6.17 7.28 7.09
C ILE A 53 -7.05 6.56 8.12
N ARG A 54 -6.86 5.23 8.25
CA ARG A 54 -7.64 4.39 9.16
C ARG A 54 -6.72 3.58 10.08
N PRO A 55 -7.17 3.23 11.30
CA PRO A 55 -6.34 2.50 12.28
C PRO A 55 -5.86 1.12 11.83
N TRP A 56 -6.51 0.52 10.84
CA TRP A 56 -6.16 -0.81 10.33
C TRP A 56 -5.08 -0.75 9.24
N MET A 57 -4.78 0.43 8.70
CA MET A 57 -3.73 0.59 7.68
C MET A 57 -2.36 0.43 8.32
N THR A 58 -1.38 -0.04 7.56
CA THR A 58 0.03 -0.09 7.97
C THR A 58 0.74 1.19 7.56
N ILE A 59 1.87 1.53 8.20
CA ILE A 59 2.69 2.68 7.79
C ILE A 59 3.13 2.54 6.33
N HIS A 60 3.50 1.34 5.94
CA HIS A 60 3.83 0.98 4.57
C HIS A 60 2.72 1.28 3.56
N PHE A 61 1.48 0.89 3.88
CA PHE A 61 0.33 1.21 3.03
C PHE A 61 0.12 2.72 2.93
N VAL A 62 0.23 3.45 4.04
CA VAL A 62 0.15 4.92 4.04
C VAL A 62 1.27 5.54 3.22
N ALA A 63 2.49 5.05 3.33
CA ALA A 63 3.64 5.54 2.58
C ALA A 63 3.41 5.47 1.07
N ALA A 64 2.96 4.32 0.55
CA ALA A 64 2.63 4.17 -0.87
C ALA A 64 1.42 4.99 -1.29
N ALA A 65 0.32 4.92 -0.52
CA ALA A 65 -0.95 5.56 -0.87
C ALA A 65 -0.87 7.10 -0.90
N TYR A 66 0.00 7.70 -0.09
CA TYR A 66 0.23 9.14 -0.06
C TYR A 66 1.54 9.56 -0.73
N ALA A 67 2.27 8.60 -1.33
CA ALA A 67 3.59 8.77 -1.94
C ALA A 67 4.61 9.51 -1.04
N VAL A 68 4.57 9.25 0.28
CA VAL A 68 5.51 9.82 1.24
C VAL A 68 6.53 8.75 1.61
N PRO A 69 7.85 9.04 1.57
CA PRO A 69 8.87 8.07 1.94
C PRO A 69 8.64 7.50 3.34
N GLN A 70 8.76 6.18 3.46
CA GLN A 70 8.52 5.50 4.73
C GLN A 70 9.51 6.01 5.80
N GLU A 71 10.76 6.19 5.42
CA GLU A 71 11.85 6.70 6.27
C GLU A 71 11.50 8.05 6.88
N TYR A 72 10.86 8.94 6.10
CA TYR A 72 10.38 10.24 6.58
C TYR A 72 9.29 10.07 7.64
N LEU A 73 8.30 9.21 7.38
CA LEU A 73 7.22 8.95 8.35
C LEU A 73 7.76 8.41 9.67
N PHE A 74 8.68 7.45 9.63
CA PHE A 74 9.28 6.88 10.84
C PHE A 74 10.11 7.90 11.62
N ALA A 75 10.92 8.71 10.93
CA ALA A 75 11.71 9.77 11.55
C ALA A 75 10.83 10.81 12.28
N GLU A 76 9.76 11.27 11.63
CA GLU A 76 8.82 12.26 12.19
C GLU A 76 7.93 11.69 13.30
N LEU A 77 7.69 10.37 13.29
CA LEU A 77 7.04 9.67 14.39
C LEU A 77 7.99 9.41 15.57
N GLY A 78 9.30 9.63 15.40
CA GLY A 78 10.32 9.30 16.41
C GLY A 78 10.50 7.79 16.62
N VAL A 79 10.24 6.99 15.58
CA VAL A 79 10.27 5.53 15.65
C VAL A 79 11.43 5.00 14.83
N GLU A 80 12.22 4.08 15.40
CA GLU A 80 13.29 3.41 14.66
C GLU A 80 12.74 2.52 13.54
N LEU A 81 13.43 2.55 12.40
CA LEU A 81 13.08 1.83 11.19
C LEU A 81 13.46 0.34 11.31
N GLU A 82 12.74 -0.41 12.15
CA GLU A 82 12.92 -1.86 12.27
C GLU A 82 12.00 -2.63 11.32
N ASP A 83 12.51 -3.69 10.68
CA ASP A 83 11.74 -4.54 9.76
C ASP A 83 10.45 -5.11 10.37
N ARG A 84 10.47 -5.37 11.69
CA ARG A 84 9.29 -5.84 12.43
C ARG A 84 8.18 -4.78 12.49
N ARG A 85 8.55 -3.51 12.59
CA ARG A 85 7.64 -2.37 12.70
C ARG A 85 7.14 -1.86 11.35
N ARG A 86 7.69 -2.33 10.22
CA ARG A 86 7.21 -1.93 8.88
C ARG A 86 5.79 -2.46 8.57
N ASN A 87 5.43 -3.60 9.14
CA ASN A 87 4.19 -4.33 8.84
C ASN A 87 3.12 -4.24 9.93
N ILE A 88 3.36 -3.52 11.02
CA ILE A 88 2.34 -3.31 12.05
C ILE A 88 1.30 -2.30 11.55
N ASP A 89 0.05 -2.52 11.92
CA ASP A 89 -0.99 -1.53 11.66
C ASP A 89 -0.86 -0.34 12.62
N ILE A 90 -1.43 0.78 12.20
CA ILE A 90 -1.40 2.06 12.91
C ILE A 90 -1.96 1.94 14.33
N ARG A 91 -2.96 1.08 14.55
CA ARG A 91 -3.52 0.85 15.89
C ARG A 91 -2.48 0.24 16.80
N HIS A 92 -1.84 -0.86 16.38
CA HIS A 92 -0.81 -1.51 17.18
C HIS A 92 0.40 -0.60 17.37
N LEU A 93 0.78 0.19 16.36
CA LEU A 93 1.84 1.20 16.51
C LEU A 93 1.49 2.23 17.59
N ASN A 94 0.24 2.73 17.59
CA ASN A 94 -0.20 3.67 18.61
C ASN A 94 -0.18 3.09 20.02
N GLU A 95 -0.51 1.80 20.14
CA GLU A 95 -0.45 1.07 21.41
C GLU A 95 1.00 0.91 21.88
N GLU A 96 1.93 0.57 20.98
CA GLU A 96 3.36 0.45 21.26
C GLU A 96 4.01 1.78 21.67
N LEU A 97 3.53 2.89 21.12
CA LEU A 97 3.98 4.25 21.48
C LEU A 97 3.24 4.83 22.69
N GLU A 98 2.29 4.09 23.27
CA GLU A 98 1.48 4.51 24.42
C GLU A 98 0.75 5.86 24.24
N LEU A 99 0.42 6.24 23.00
CA LEU A 99 -0.13 7.58 22.69
C LEU A 99 -1.62 7.73 23.01
N GLY A 100 -2.33 6.63 23.26
CA GLY A 100 -3.75 6.65 23.63
C GLY A 100 -4.68 7.09 22.49
N GLN A 101 -5.77 7.78 22.83
CA GLN A 101 -6.76 8.27 21.85
C GLN A 101 -6.47 9.71 21.46
N SER A 102 -6.80 10.04 20.21
CA SER A 102 -6.76 11.40 19.69
C SER A 102 -7.63 12.34 20.52
N SER A 103 -7.18 13.59 20.67
CA SER A 103 -7.98 14.68 21.25
C SER A 103 -9.08 15.18 20.30
N LEU A 104 -8.97 14.89 19.00
CA LEU A 104 -9.86 15.34 17.93
C LEU A 104 -10.96 14.32 17.60
N GLY A 105 -10.91 13.10 18.15
CA GLY A 105 -11.97 12.11 17.94
C GLY A 105 -11.66 10.71 18.45
N ARG A 106 -12.59 9.78 18.19
CA ARG A 106 -12.49 8.38 18.64
C ARG A 106 -11.63 7.52 17.71
N TYR A 107 -10.34 7.84 17.63
CA TYR A 107 -9.34 7.09 16.87
C TYR A 107 -7.94 7.23 17.52
N PRO A 108 -6.95 6.40 17.15
CA PRO A 108 -5.60 6.46 17.70
C PRO A 108 -4.92 7.82 17.46
N ALA A 109 -4.25 8.36 18.47
CA ALA A 109 -3.61 9.68 18.39
C ALA A 109 -2.48 9.75 17.34
N VAL A 110 -1.80 8.63 17.06
CA VAL A 110 -0.77 8.55 16.01
C VAL A 110 -1.28 8.98 14.62
N ILE A 111 -2.59 8.86 14.37
CA ILE A 111 -3.19 9.26 13.10
C ILE A 111 -3.09 10.79 12.92
N ASP A 112 -3.23 11.57 13.98
CA ASP A 112 -3.09 13.04 13.89
C ASP A 112 -1.66 13.43 13.52
N GLN A 113 -0.68 12.75 14.12
CA GLN A 113 0.71 12.95 13.79
C GLN A 113 0.99 12.57 12.34
N LEU A 114 0.52 11.40 11.88
CA LEU A 114 0.64 10.98 10.49
C LEU A 114 0.04 11.99 9.50
N ARG A 115 -1.17 12.50 9.77
CA ARG A 115 -1.80 13.51 8.91
C ARG A 115 -0.95 14.76 8.84
N LYS A 116 -0.49 15.26 9.99
CA LYS A 116 0.37 16.45 10.06
C LYS A 116 1.67 16.24 9.28
N THR A 117 2.31 15.08 9.46
CA THR A 117 3.55 14.72 8.77
C THR A 117 3.37 14.64 7.26
N ILE A 118 2.28 14.01 6.77
CA ILE A 118 2.01 13.93 5.33
C ILE A 118 1.76 15.32 4.74
N LEU A 119 1.00 16.18 5.43
CA LEU A 119 0.77 17.55 4.99
C LEU A 119 2.08 18.36 4.94
N ALA A 120 2.92 18.25 5.97
CA ALA A 120 4.23 18.90 6.00
C ALA A 120 5.13 18.44 4.85
N TYR A 121 5.13 17.15 4.54
CA TYR A 121 5.89 16.61 3.40
C TYR A 121 5.39 17.16 2.06
N ARG A 122 4.07 17.27 1.89
CA ARG A 122 3.48 17.84 0.67
C ARG A 122 3.85 19.29 0.45
N GLU A 123 4.03 20.06 1.52
CA GLU A 123 4.47 21.46 1.47
C GLU A 123 5.96 21.57 1.13
N ASN A 124 6.79 20.67 1.66
CA ASN A 124 8.24 20.67 1.43
C ASN A 124 8.78 19.24 1.30
N PRO A 125 8.75 18.66 0.08
CA PRO A 125 9.18 17.29 -0.14
C PRO A 125 10.68 17.14 0.06
N VAL A 126 11.07 16.13 0.84
CA VAL A 126 12.47 15.81 1.15
C VAL A 126 12.82 14.44 0.58
N VAL A 127 14.00 14.34 -0.03
CA VAL A 127 14.57 13.06 -0.48
C VAL A 127 15.20 12.36 0.71
N THR A 128 14.72 11.16 1.03
CA THR A 128 15.24 10.36 2.16
C THR A 128 16.24 9.29 1.74
N GLY A 129 16.40 9.09 0.43
CA GLY A 129 17.09 7.92 -0.12
C GLY A 129 16.15 6.72 -0.19
N LEU A 130 16.43 5.83 -1.15
CA LEU A 130 15.70 4.59 -1.34
C LEU A 130 16.65 3.41 -1.12
N VAL A 131 16.30 2.52 -0.19
CA VAL A 131 17.12 1.34 0.13
C VAL A 131 16.91 0.23 -0.89
N ASP A 132 15.65 -0.05 -1.24
CA ASP A 132 15.29 -1.05 -2.23
C ASP A 132 13.99 -0.68 -2.97
N VAL A 133 13.76 -1.33 -4.12
CA VAL A 133 12.53 -1.18 -4.91
C VAL A 133 11.68 -2.43 -4.70
N ARG A 134 10.42 -2.26 -4.33
CA ARG A 134 9.52 -3.37 -3.98
C ARG A 134 8.15 -3.23 -4.65
N GLY A 135 7.47 -4.37 -4.88
CA GLY A 135 6.21 -4.45 -5.64
C GLY A 135 5.05 -3.59 -5.12
N TRP A 136 5.03 -3.28 -3.83
CA TRP A 136 4.01 -2.43 -3.21
C TRP A 136 4.23 -0.92 -3.43
N MET A 137 5.44 -0.52 -3.81
CA MET A 137 5.80 0.88 -4.03
C MET A 137 5.16 1.40 -5.33
N THR A 138 4.99 2.72 -5.40
CA THR A 138 4.47 3.43 -6.57
C THR A 138 5.61 4.18 -7.27
N LEU A 139 5.43 4.54 -8.55
CA LEU A 139 6.41 5.36 -9.25
C LEU A 139 6.62 6.71 -8.53
N GLN A 140 5.53 7.32 -8.07
CA GLN A 140 5.60 8.58 -7.34
C GLN A 140 6.35 8.43 -6.00
N TYR A 141 6.11 7.34 -5.26
CA TYR A 141 6.85 7.04 -4.04
C TYR A 141 8.35 6.93 -4.29
N VAL A 142 8.72 6.17 -5.32
CA VAL A 142 10.13 5.98 -5.71
C VAL A 142 10.75 7.31 -6.12
N ALA A 143 10.03 8.12 -6.89
CA ALA A 143 10.52 9.42 -7.31
C ALA A 143 10.79 10.34 -6.11
N ASN A 144 9.83 10.40 -5.18
CA ASN A 144 9.95 11.20 -3.96
C ASN A 144 11.07 10.71 -3.04
N SER A 145 11.29 9.39 -2.98
CA SER A 145 12.32 8.79 -2.10
C SER A 145 13.72 8.86 -2.69
N SER A 146 13.87 8.74 -4.01
CA SER A 146 15.16 8.69 -4.71
C SER A 146 15.63 10.05 -5.23
N GLY A 147 14.71 10.99 -5.45
CA GLY A 147 14.99 12.26 -6.14
C GLY A 147 15.01 12.15 -7.67
N VAL A 148 14.86 10.95 -8.24
CA VAL A 148 14.75 10.74 -9.70
C VAL A 148 13.30 10.96 -10.12
N SER A 149 13.06 11.79 -11.13
CA SER A 149 11.69 12.12 -11.54
C SER A 149 10.93 10.89 -12.07
N ALA A 150 9.62 10.79 -11.79
CA ALA A 150 8.80 9.70 -12.31
C ALA A 150 8.78 9.65 -13.85
N THR A 151 8.86 10.82 -14.50
CA THR A 151 8.97 10.96 -15.96
C THR A 151 10.28 10.42 -16.51
N THR A 152 11.39 10.51 -15.76
CA THR A 152 12.65 9.88 -16.16
C THR A 152 12.52 8.36 -16.16
N ILE A 153 11.89 7.79 -15.12
CA ILE A 153 11.71 6.33 -14.97
C ILE A 153 10.77 5.78 -16.06
N ILE A 154 9.55 6.33 -16.12
CA ILE A 154 8.97 6.84 -17.37
C ILE A 154 9.55 6.39 -18.71
N ASP A 155 10.32 7.34 -19.24
CA ASP A 155 10.94 7.36 -20.54
C ASP A 155 12.02 6.29 -20.68
N GLU A 156 12.86 6.09 -19.64
CA GLU A 156 13.94 5.10 -19.70
C GLU A 156 13.43 3.66 -19.84
N LEU A 157 12.28 3.36 -19.23
CA LEU A 157 11.67 2.03 -19.28
C LEU A 157 10.65 1.88 -20.41
N GLY A 158 10.36 2.94 -21.18
CA GLY A 158 9.37 2.93 -22.24
C GLY A 158 7.96 2.59 -21.74
N LEU A 159 7.62 2.96 -20.49
CA LEU A 159 6.33 2.60 -19.90
C LEU A 159 5.16 3.28 -20.60
N ALA A 160 5.38 4.47 -21.19
CA ALA A 160 4.38 5.19 -21.96
C ALA A 160 3.92 4.39 -23.19
N ASP A 161 4.85 3.77 -23.92
CA ASP A 161 4.53 2.95 -25.09
C ASP A 161 3.73 1.70 -24.68
N LEU A 162 4.09 1.08 -23.55
CA LEU A 162 3.35 -0.05 -23.00
C LEU A 162 1.94 0.34 -22.56
N ALA A 163 1.76 1.52 -21.97
CA ALA A 163 0.45 2.02 -21.55
C ALA A 163 -0.47 2.27 -22.76
N GLN A 164 0.07 2.85 -23.84
CA GLN A 164 -0.68 3.05 -25.09
C GLN A 164 -1.09 1.72 -25.71
N GLN A 165 -0.19 0.73 -25.77
CA GLN A 165 -0.48 -0.60 -26.30
C GLN A 165 -1.53 -1.35 -25.46
N ALA A 166 -1.48 -1.23 -24.14
CA ALA A 166 -2.44 -1.86 -23.24
C ALA A 166 -3.86 -1.27 -23.38
N THR A 167 -3.97 0.00 -23.77
CA THR A 167 -5.25 0.71 -23.95
C THR A 167 -6.03 0.24 -25.17
N HIS A 168 -5.37 -0.41 -26.14
CA HIS A 168 -6.01 -0.97 -27.34
C HIS A 168 -6.54 -2.41 -27.13
N GLY A 169 -6.61 -2.88 -25.89
CA GLY A 169 -7.18 -4.18 -25.51
C GLY A 169 -8.69 -4.11 -25.20
N PRO A 170 -9.39 -5.26 -25.10
CA PRO A 170 -10.86 -5.31 -24.95
C PRO A 170 -11.43 -4.76 -23.63
N ASP A 171 -10.57 -4.37 -22.67
CA ASP A 171 -10.97 -3.69 -21.42
C ASP A 171 -10.66 -2.18 -21.55
N GLU A 172 -11.42 -1.50 -22.42
CA GLU A 172 -11.33 -0.06 -22.68
C GLU A 172 -11.89 0.76 -21.51
N ASN A 173 -11.03 1.24 -20.61
CA ASN A 173 -11.32 2.38 -19.71
C ASN A 173 -10.04 3.11 -19.26
N GLY A 174 -8.91 2.90 -19.95
CA GLY A 174 -7.65 3.60 -19.68
C GLY A 174 -7.48 4.81 -20.60
N ASP A 175 -6.93 5.88 -20.06
CA ASP A 175 -6.53 7.13 -20.74
C ASP A 175 -5.22 7.01 -21.53
N GLY A 176 -4.61 5.80 -21.61
CA GLY A 176 -3.31 5.60 -22.25
C GLY A 176 -2.12 6.12 -21.45
N GLU A 177 -2.36 6.64 -20.24
CA GLU A 177 -1.32 7.21 -19.39
C GLU A 177 -0.81 6.21 -18.35
N VAL A 178 0.48 6.32 -18.00
CA VAL A 178 1.08 5.51 -16.94
C VAL A 178 0.62 6.08 -15.60
N ASN A 179 -0.20 5.33 -14.87
CA ASN A 179 -0.61 5.73 -13.54
C ASN A 179 0.56 5.60 -12.54
N VAL A 180 1.14 6.73 -12.14
CA VAL A 180 2.29 6.79 -11.23
C VAL A 180 1.97 6.45 -9.76
N HIS A 181 0.68 6.40 -9.41
CA HIS A 181 0.19 6.11 -8.06
C HIS A 181 -0.20 4.64 -7.87
N LEU A 182 -0.19 3.84 -8.94
CA LEU A 182 -0.41 2.40 -8.82
C LEU A 182 0.82 1.70 -8.23
N PRO A 183 0.62 0.74 -7.30
CA PRO A 183 1.70 -0.17 -6.88
C PRO A 183 2.27 -0.94 -8.07
N PHE A 184 3.57 -1.23 -8.08
CA PHE A 184 4.22 -1.96 -9.18
C PHE A 184 3.61 -3.33 -9.46
N ASP A 185 3.09 -4.01 -8.43
CA ASP A 185 2.38 -5.29 -8.58
C ASP A 185 1.13 -5.15 -9.47
N GLU A 186 0.38 -4.06 -9.33
CA GLU A 186 -0.79 -3.76 -10.17
C GLU A 186 -0.38 -3.11 -11.50
N LEU A 187 0.61 -2.22 -11.48
CA LEU A 187 1.08 -1.50 -12.66
C LEU A 187 1.65 -2.46 -13.70
N ALA A 188 2.50 -3.42 -13.30
CA ALA A 188 3.07 -4.41 -14.20
C ALA A 188 1.97 -5.28 -14.85
N GLY A 189 0.93 -5.64 -14.10
CA GLY A 189 -0.22 -6.37 -14.63
C GLY A 189 -0.99 -5.55 -15.66
N ARG A 190 -1.24 -4.27 -15.37
CA ARG A 190 -1.97 -3.34 -16.25
C ARG A 190 -1.21 -3.05 -17.55
N LEU A 191 0.10 -2.84 -17.46
CA LEU A 191 0.98 -2.60 -18.61
C LEU A 191 1.36 -3.89 -19.35
N ARG A 192 0.97 -5.06 -18.84
CA ARG A 192 1.43 -6.39 -19.32
C ARG A 192 2.96 -6.43 -19.43
N PHE A 193 3.63 -5.89 -18.43
CA PHE A 193 5.08 -5.70 -18.44
C PHE A 193 5.80 -7.06 -18.60
N PRO A 194 6.78 -7.18 -19.51
CA PRO A 194 7.47 -8.43 -19.76
C PRO A 194 8.25 -8.87 -18.50
N GLY A 195 8.05 -10.12 -18.07
CA GLY A 195 8.65 -10.65 -16.84
C GLY A 195 7.89 -10.30 -15.55
N GLY A 196 6.76 -9.58 -15.66
CA GLY A 196 5.87 -9.30 -14.53
C GLY A 196 6.44 -8.29 -13.52
N PRO A 197 5.84 -8.21 -12.32
CA PRO A 197 6.14 -7.14 -11.36
C PRO A 197 7.53 -7.20 -10.76
N HIS A 198 8.10 -8.40 -10.58
CA HIS A 198 9.47 -8.55 -10.08
C HIS A 198 10.47 -7.94 -11.07
N ARG A 199 10.29 -8.22 -12.37
CA ARG A 199 11.17 -7.67 -13.40
C ARG A 199 11.06 -6.15 -13.48
N LEU A 200 9.86 -5.60 -13.37
CA LEU A 200 9.66 -4.14 -13.31
C LEU A 200 10.46 -3.51 -12.15
N CYS A 201 10.43 -4.13 -10.96
CA CYS A 201 11.19 -3.63 -9.81
C CYS A 201 12.72 -3.66 -10.06
N GLU A 202 13.24 -4.73 -10.67
CA GLU A 202 14.67 -4.84 -11.03
C GLU A 202 15.11 -3.76 -12.04
N GLU A 203 14.29 -3.53 -13.07
CA GLU A 203 14.59 -2.53 -14.10
C GLU A 203 14.56 -1.11 -13.52
N ILE A 204 13.56 -0.79 -12.68
CA ILE A 204 13.53 0.48 -11.95
C ILE A 204 14.77 0.64 -11.07
N ALA A 205 15.12 -0.38 -10.28
CA ALA A 205 16.33 -0.32 -9.44
C ALA A 205 17.62 -0.11 -10.26
N THR A 206 17.65 -0.62 -11.49
CA THR A 206 18.76 -0.42 -12.42
C THR A 206 18.82 1.01 -12.93
N VAL A 207 17.67 1.61 -13.31
CA VAL A 207 17.57 3.02 -13.69
C VAL A 207 18.06 3.93 -12.57
N LEU A 208 17.60 3.70 -11.34
CA LEU A 208 18.01 4.50 -10.18
C LEU A 208 19.52 4.42 -9.92
N ARG A 209 20.13 3.25 -10.09
CA ARG A 209 21.58 3.07 -9.92
C ARG A 209 22.37 3.88 -10.95
N ARG A 210 21.97 3.85 -12.23
CA ARG A 210 22.62 4.65 -13.29
C ARG A 210 22.52 6.14 -12.97
N GLN A 211 21.34 6.62 -12.60
CA GLN A 211 21.11 8.02 -12.25
C GLN A 211 21.95 8.47 -11.02
N SER A 212 22.19 7.57 -10.07
CA SER A 212 23.07 7.87 -8.92
C SER A 212 24.56 7.91 -9.29
N GLU A 213 24.98 7.19 -10.34
CA GLU A 213 26.37 7.19 -10.84
C GLU A 213 26.66 8.41 -11.72
N ASP A 214 25.65 8.94 -12.42
CA ASP A 214 25.76 10.12 -13.28
C ASP A 214 25.61 11.47 -12.53
N ALA A 215 25.31 11.43 -11.24
CA ALA A 215 25.22 12.63 -10.39
C ALA A 215 26.64 13.16 -10.06
N PRO A 216 26.97 14.42 -10.43
CA PRO A 216 28.32 15.00 -10.29
C PRO A 216 28.75 15.30 -8.85
#